data_AF-A0AAX1DKK3-F1
#
_entry.id   AF-A0AAX1DKK3-F1
#
_cell.length_a   1.000
_cell.length_b   1.000
_cell.length_c   1.000
_cell.angle_alpha   90.00
_cell.angle_beta   90.00
_cell.angle_gamma   90.00
#
_symmetry.space_group_name_H-M   'P 1'
#
loop_
_entity.id
_entity.type
_entity.pdbx_description
1 polymer ?
#
loop_
_entity_poly.entity_id
_entity_poly.type
_entity_poly.pdbx_seq_one_letter_code
_entity_poly.pdbx_strand_id
1 'polypeptide(L)'
;MQYSQITVQLNEESHNIHTTKTFMSYAGEECSLPGFFIPEPFRLVKSVYCNEYRVLSKEPDPKTLFYIRLFDAPQSISPLFNKHPSLSKKLTQCLVWSSMIPNHRDAFHFLANKFFDYFLNEYNIAITIGPMTLCSAHFWEGRLLASFTRPDVSIYRSDGNSVIKIPNWLEFQMEWSEFIFKSSEDINDPSVILIAKDKP
;
A
#
# COMPACT_ATOMS: atom_id res chain seq x y z
N MET A 1 11.34 8.44 -12.33
CA MET A 1 11.76 7.95 -11.00
C MET A 1 11.08 6.60 -10.78
N GLN A 2 11.86 5.53 -10.59
CA GLN A 2 11.30 4.24 -10.14
C GLN A 2 10.75 4.44 -8.73
N TYR A 3 9.51 4.01 -8.47
CA TYR A 3 8.81 4.28 -7.22
C TYR A 3 9.54 3.75 -5.97
N SER A 4 10.39 2.73 -6.11
CA SER A 4 11.24 2.21 -5.03
C SER A 4 12.34 3.17 -4.56
N GLN A 5 12.72 4.17 -5.38
CA GLN A 5 13.77 5.11 -5.03
C GLN A 5 13.32 6.13 -3.97
N ILE A 6 12.02 6.43 -3.89
CA ILE A 6 11.53 7.47 -2.97
C ILE A 6 11.63 7.01 -1.52
N THR A 7 11.35 5.74 -1.21
CA THR A 7 11.37 5.23 0.16
C THR A 7 12.78 5.20 0.72
N VAL A 8 13.78 4.97 -0.13
CA VAL A 8 15.21 5.10 0.22
C VAL A 8 15.57 6.56 0.50
N GLN A 9 15.15 7.49 -0.35
CA GLN A 9 15.38 8.92 -0.15
C GLN A 9 14.73 9.45 1.14
N LEU A 10 13.60 8.88 1.57
CA LEU A 10 12.94 9.28 2.81
C LEU A 10 13.67 8.80 4.08
N ASN A 11 14.58 7.83 3.98
CA ASN A 11 15.35 7.34 5.13
C ASN A 11 16.49 8.28 5.54
N GLU A 12 17.10 8.99 4.58
CA GLU A 12 18.15 9.95 4.88
C GLU A 12 17.53 11.32 5.16
N GLU A 13 17.90 11.94 6.28
CA GLU A 13 17.28 13.19 6.73
C GLU A 13 17.37 14.33 5.71
N SER A 14 18.55 14.52 5.10
CA SER A 14 18.79 15.58 4.11
C SER A 14 17.87 15.41 2.87
N HIS A 15 17.81 14.18 2.35
CA HIS A 15 16.98 13.80 1.22
C HIS A 15 15.49 13.82 1.56
N ASN A 16 15.10 13.46 2.79
CA ASN A 16 13.73 13.53 3.24
C ASN A 16 13.25 14.99 3.25
N ILE A 17 14.00 15.92 3.84
CA ILE A 17 13.68 17.35 3.82
C ILE A 17 13.57 17.85 2.38
N HIS A 18 14.54 17.53 1.53
CA HIS A 18 14.54 17.95 0.12
C HIS A 18 13.32 17.41 -0.65
N THR A 19 13.05 16.12 -0.53
CA THR A 19 11.91 15.44 -1.19
C THR A 19 10.58 15.95 -0.65
N THR A 20 10.51 16.27 0.64
CA THR A 20 9.32 16.86 1.27
C THR A 20 9.05 18.26 0.77
N LYS A 21 10.09 19.12 0.68
CA LYS A 21 9.97 20.46 0.09
C LYS A 21 9.51 20.40 -1.38
N THR A 22 10.06 19.48 -2.16
CA THR A 22 9.61 19.25 -3.53
C THR A 22 8.15 18.81 -3.57
N PHE A 23 7.73 17.88 -2.71
CA PHE A 23 6.33 17.46 -2.59
C PHE A 23 5.39 18.62 -2.25
N MET A 24 5.79 19.51 -1.34
CA MET A 24 5.00 20.68 -0.95
C MET A 24 4.71 21.64 -2.10
N SER A 25 5.51 21.67 -3.16
CA SER A 25 5.24 22.49 -4.35
C SER A 25 4.00 22.04 -5.14
N TYR A 26 3.52 20.82 -4.88
CA TYR A 26 2.34 20.23 -5.49
C TYR A 26 1.41 19.53 -4.49
N ALA A 27 1.60 19.80 -3.20
CA ALA A 27 0.67 19.36 -2.17
C ALA A 27 -0.62 20.18 -2.27
N GLY A 28 -1.76 19.51 -2.16
CA GLY A 28 -3.05 20.15 -1.96
C GLY A 28 -3.23 20.57 -0.51
N GLU A 29 -4.48 20.89 -0.16
CA GLU A 29 -4.85 21.24 1.21
C GLU A 29 -4.64 20.07 2.19
N GLU A 30 -4.52 20.42 3.47
CA GLU A 30 -4.54 19.43 4.55
C GLU A 30 -5.82 18.60 4.47
N CYS A 31 -5.69 17.28 4.59
CA CYS A 31 -6.82 16.36 4.50
C CYS A 31 -6.90 15.49 5.75
N SER A 32 -8.10 14.95 5.99
CA SER A 32 -8.37 14.04 7.10
C SER A 32 -8.74 12.67 6.57
N LEU A 33 -8.34 11.63 7.30
CA LEU A 33 -8.80 10.27 7.04
C LEU A 33 -9.96 9.94 8.00
N PRO A 34 -11.10 9.42 7.53
CA PRO A 34 -12.24 9.13 8.41
C PRO A 34 -11.86 8.24 9.60
N GLY A 35 -12.23 8.68 10.80
CA GLY A 35 -11.94 7.94 12.04
C GLY A 35 -10.45 7.93 12.44
N PHE A 36 -9.64 8.84 11.89
CA PHE A 36 -8.25 9.02 12.31
C PHE A 36 -7.91 10.50 12.52
N PHE A 37 -7.23 10.78 13.62
CA PHE A 37 -6.79 12.12 13.99
C PHE A 37 -5.27 12.22 13.87
N ILE A 38 -4.79 13.29 13.24
CA ILE A 38 -3.37 13.61 13.15
C ILE A 38 -3.07 14.62 14.26
N PRO A 39 -2.26 14.26 15.28
CA PRO A 39 -1.93 15.20 16.33
C PRO A 39 -0.96 16.28 15.86
N GLU A 40 -1.02 17.45 16.49
CA GLU A 40 0.08 18.43 16.41
C GLU A 40 1.39 17.79 16.90
N PRO A 41 2.55 18.15 16.33
CA PRO A 41 2.78 19.17 15.31
C PRO A 41 2.79 18.60 13.87
N PHE A 42 1.91 17.65 13.55
CA PHE A 42 1.88 16.99 12.25
C PHE A 42 0.65 17.36 11.43
N ARG A 43 0.72 17.16 10.11
CA ARG A 43 -0.42 17.31 9.18
C ARG A 43 -0.43 16.19 8.16
N LEU A 44 -1.62 15.78 7.74
CA LEU A 44 -1.80 14.90 6.60
C LEU A 44 -2.15 15.74 5.38
N VAL A 45 -1.44 15.48 4.28
CA VAL A 45 -1.61 16.22 3.02
C VAL A 45 -1.66 15.23 1.85
N LYS A 46 -2.41 15.60 0.81
CA LYS A 46 -2.55 14.81 -0.42
C LYS A 46 -1.98 15.59 -1.60
N SER A 47 -1.32 14.90 -2.53
CA SER A 47 -0.93 15.47 -3.82
C SER A 47 -2.15 15.91 -4.64
N VAL A 48 -2.02 17.01 -5.39
CA VAL A 48 -3.05 17.44 -6.35
C VAL A 48 -3.03 16.64 -7.66
N TYR A 49 -1.91 15.99 -7.96
CA TYR A 49 -1.70 15.31 -9.26
C TYR A 49 -1.89 13.80 -9.21
N CYS A 50 -1.78 13.19 -8.03
CA CYS A 50 -1.82 11.74 -7.90
C CYS A 50 -2.36 11.31 -6.53
N ASN A 51 -2.62 10.01 -6.39
CA ASN A 51 -3.06 9.41 -5.13
C ASN A 51 -1.87 9.16 -4.19
N GLU A 52 -1.14 10.21 -3.88
CA GLU A 52 -0.04 10.23 -2.92
C GLU A 52 -0.45 11.04 -1.69
N TYR A 53 -0.26 10.44 -0.51
CA TYR A 53 -0.59 11.04 0.79
C TYR A 53 0.65 10.99 1.68
N ARG A 54 0.89 12.07 2.43
CA ARG A 54 2.01 12.16 3.35
C ARG A 54 1.61 12.77 4.68
N VAL A 55 2.14 12.23 5.77
CA VAL A 55 2.16 12.92 7.05
C VAL A 55 3.46 13.70 7.14
N LEU A 56 3.35 15.01 7.37
CA LEU A 56 4.48 15.93 7.43
C LEU A 56 4.59 16.58 8.81
N SER A 57 5.82 16.89 9.24
CA SER A 57 6.05 17.83 10.35
C SER A 57 5.72 19.26 9.93
N LYS A 58 5.22 20.07 10.87
CA LYS A 58 4.90 21.49 10.68
C LYS A 58 6.08 22.44 11.00
N GLU A 59 7.27 21.90 11.25
CA GLU A 59 8.47 22.68 11.49
C GLU A 59 8.96 23.43 10.22
N PRO A 60 9.85 24.44 10.33
CA PRO A 60 10.31 25.23 9.19
C PRO A 60 10.95 24.40 8.06
N ASP A 61 11.61 23.29 8.43
CA ASP A 61 12.15 22.29 7.51
C ASP A 61 11.32 21.01 7.58
N PRO A 62 10.16 20.97 6.90
CA PRO A 62 9.21 19.87 7.06
C PRO A 62 9.80 18.56 6.54
N LYS A 63 9.47 17.48 7.24
CA LYS A 63 9.87 16.11 6.94
C LYS A 63 8.67 15.23 6.73
N THR A 64 8.78 14.27 5.82
CA THR A 64 7.81 13.20 5.63
C THR A 64 8.05 12.14 6.71
N LEU A 65 7.00 11.84 7.47
CA LEU A 65 6.99 10.86 8.55
C LEU A 65 6.24 9.59 8.17
N PHE A 66 5.27 9.73 7.29
CA PHE A 66 4.54 8.63 6.68
C PHE A 66 4.26 8.99 5.23
N TYR A 67 4.33 8.00 4.35
CA TYR A 67 4.11 8.12 2.93
C TYR A 67 3.26 6.94 2.48
N ILE A 68 2.21 7.21 1.72
CA ILE A 68 1.50 6.17 0.98
C ILE A 68 1.12 6.68 -0.40
N ARG A 69 1.36 5.86 -1.41
CA ARG A 69 1.00 6.17 -2.79
C ARG A 69 0.29 5.01 -3.44
N LEU A 70 -0.82 5.31 -4.10
CA LEU A 70 -1.51 4.39 -5.00
C LEU A 70 -1.05 4.60 -6.43
N PHE A 71 -0.94 3.50 -7.17
CA PHE A 71 -0.64 3.50 -8.59
C PHE A 71 -1.34 2.34 -9.28
N ASP A 72 -1.56 2.49 -10.59
CA ASP A 72 -2.29 1.51 -11.37
C ASP A 72 -1.50 0.21 -11.43
N ALA A 73 -2.19 -0.91 -11.22
CA ALA A 73 -1.56 -2.21 -11.35
C ALA A 73 -1.21 -2.51 -12.83
N PRO A 74 -0.26 -3.43 -13.10
CA PRO A 74 0.19 -3.71 -14.47
C PRO A 74 -0.98 -4.00 -15.43
N GLN A 75 -0.91 -3.47 -16.65
CA GLN A 75 -1.99 -3.65 -17.63
C GLN A 75 -2.16 -5.11 -18.07
N SER A 76 -1.11 -5.93 -17.96
CA SER A 76 -1.13 -7.36 -18.33
C SER A 76 -2.13 -8.19 -17.50
N ILE A 77 -2.37 -7.81 -16.25
CA ILE A 77 -3.20 -8.56 -15.30
C ILE A 77 -4.64 -8.03 -15.20
N SER A 78 -4.85 -6.75 -15.53
CA SER A 78 -6.14 -6.08 -15.37
C SER A 78 -7.31 -6.73 -16.12
N PRO A 79 -7.16 -7.22 -17.38
CA PRO A 79 -8.26 -7.81 -18.13
C PRO A 79 -8.89 -9.07 -17.49
N LEU A 80 -8.10 -9.85 -16.75
CA LEU A 80 -8.59 -11.07 -16.08
C LEU A 80 -9.48 -10.72 -14.89
N PHE A 81 -9.05 -9.74 -14.09
CA PHE A 81 -9.80 -9.31 -12.92
C PHE A 81 -11.05 -8.51 -13.29
N ASN A 82 -11.00 -7.67 -14.32
CA ASN A 82 -12.15 -6.86 -14.75
C ASN A 82 -13.35 -7.71 -15.24
N LYS A 83 -13.11 -8.97 -15.64
CA LYS A 83 -14.17 -9.91 -16.05
C LYS A 83 -14.79 -10.65 -14.88
N HIS A 84 -14.15 -10.63 -13.70
CA HIS A 84 -14.65 -11.35 -12.54
C HIS A 84 -15.78 -10.55 -11.87
N PRO A 85 -16.98 -11.14 -11.65
CA PRO A 85 -18.17 -10.39 -11.21
C PRO A 85 -17.98 -9.67 -9.88
N SER A 86 -17.23 -10.26 -8.94
CA SER A 86 -16.92 -9.65 -7.64
C SER A 86 -15.85 -8.55 -7.67
N LEU A 87 -15.12 -8.38 -8.79
CA LEU A 87 -13.93 -7.51 -8.88
C LEU A 87 -14.16 -6.30 -9.79
N SER A 88 -15.24 -5.57 -9.53
CA SER A 88 -15.66 -4.44 -10.38
C SER A 88 -14.99 -3.10 -10.07
N LYS A 89 -14.18 -3.01 -9.01
CA LYS A 89 -13.40 -1.81 -8.67
C LYS A 89 -12.08 -1.77 -9.46
N LYS A 90 -11.51 -0.58 -9.60
CA LYS A 90 -10.22 -0.39 -10.26
C LYS A 90 -9.12 -1.16 -9.50
N LEU A 91 -8.26 -1.83 -10.26
CA LEU A 91 -7.09 -2.56 -9.75
C LEU A 91 -5.94 -1.60 -9.48
N THR A 92 -5.47 -1.55 -8.24
CA THR A 92 -4.49 -0.57 -7.77
C THR A 92 -3.47 -1.25 -6.87
N GLN A 93 -2.23 -0.78 -6.89
CA GLN A 93 -1.19 -1.17 -5.94
C GLN A 93 -0.92 -0.02 -4.97
N CYS A 94 -0.41 -0.33 -3.79
CA CYS A 94 0.06 0.69 -2.86
C CYS A 94 1.53 0.51 -2.50
N LEU A 95 2.22 1.63 -2.35
CA LEU A 95 3.55 1.72 -1.77
C LEU A 95 3.43 2.48 -0.46
N VAL A 96 3.95 1.90 0.62
CA VAL A 96 3.90 2.47 1.98
C VAL A 96 5.30 2.64 2.51
N TRP A 97 5.53 3.75 3.20
CA TRP A 97 6.74 3.97 3.98
C TRP A 97 6.39 4.74 5.25
N SER A 98 7.09 4.45 6.33
CA SER A 98 6.96 5.14 7.62
C SER A 98 8.33 5.34 8.23
N SER A 99 8.56 6.51 8.80
CA SER A 99 9.76 6.81 9.56
C SER A 99 9.83 5.96 10.84
N MET A 100 11.04 5.61 11.26
CA MET A 100 11.31 4.85 12.48
C MET A 100 11.45 5.75 13.72
N ILE A 101 10.78 6.91 13.75
CA ILE A 101 10.86 7.82 14.89
C ILE A 101 10.38 7.10 16.16
N PRO A 102 11.18 7.13 17.25
CA PRO A 102 10.77 6.59 18.53
C PRO A 102 9.40 7.10 18.95
N ASN A 103 8.59 6.24 19.57
CA ASN A 103 7.24 6.55 20.08
C ASN A 103 6.14 6.84 19.02
N HIS A 104 6.45 6.86 17.72
CA HIS A 104 5.44 7.08 16.66
C HIS A 104 5.19 5.86 15.77
N ARG A 105 5.99 4.80 15.91
CA ARG A 105 5.90 3.58 15.10
C ARG A 105 4.50 2.97 15.10
N ASP A 106 3.89 2.80 16.27
CA ASP A 106 2.56 2.19 16.39
C ASP A 106 1.47 3.05 15.75
N ALA A 107 1.59 4.38 15.88
CA ALA A 107 0.67 5.32 15.26
C ALA A 107 0.71 5.24 13.73
N PHE A 108 1.91 5.12 13.13
CA PHE A 108 2.04 4.97 11.68
C PHE A 108 1.61 3.59 11.18
N HIS A 109 1.84 2.52 11.95
CA HIS A 109 1.26 1.22 11.65
C HIS A 109 -0.27 1.26 11.65
N PHE A 110 -0.89 1.89 12.65
CA PHE A 110 -2.34 2.06 12.70
C PHE A 110 -2.86 2.91 11.54
N LEU A 111 -2.15 3.99 11.20
CA LEU A 111 -2.49 4.85 10.07
C LEU A 111 -2.45 4.09 8.74
N ALA A 112 -1.44 3.25 8.51
CA ALA A 112 -1.37 2.40 7.32
C ALA A 112 -2.60 1.48 7.20
N ASN A 113 -3.06 0.92 8.32
CA ASN A 113 -4.26 0.09 8.37
C ASN A 113 -5.50 0.88 7.97
N LYS A 114 -5.64 2.10 8.50
CA LYS A 114 -6.78 2.98 8.17
C LYS A 114 -6.78 3.39 6.70
N PHE A 115 -5.62 3.70 6.13
CA PHE A 115 -5.52 3.99 4.70
C PHE A 115 -5.90 2.77 3.86
N PHE A 116 -5.44 1.59 4.26
CA PHE A 116 -5.78 0.36 3.57
C PHE A 116 -7.30 0.09 3.58
N ASP A 117 -7.96 0.25 4.72
CA ASP A 117 -9.42 0.13 4.82
C ASP A 117 -10.15 1.18 3.96
N TYR A 118 -9.68 2.43 4.00
CA TYR A 118 -10.21 3.50 3.18
C TYR A 118 -10.07 3.18 1.68
N PHE A 119 -8.92 2.68 1.25
CA PHE A 119 -8.67 2.33 -0.15
C PHE A 119 -9.43 1.08 -0.60
N LEU A 120 -9.64 0.08 0.27
CA LEU A 120 -10.43 -1.10 -0.08
C LEU A 120 -11.90 -0.78 -0.39
N ASN A 121 -12.43 0.33 0.16
CA ASN A 121 -13.77 0.77 -0.21
C ASN A 121 -13.85 1.22 -1.67
N GLU A 122 -12.77 1.78 -2.22
CA GLU A 122 -12.72 2.39 -3.56
C GLU A 122 -12.03 1.52 -4.61
N TYR A 123 -11.08 0.67 -4.20
CA TYR A 123 -10.17 -0.06 -5.08
C TYR A 123 -10.08 -1.54 -4.72
N ASN A 124 -9.68 -2.36 -5.70
CA ASN A 124 -9.12 -3.68 -5.44
C ASN A 124 -7.60 -3.53 -5.29
N ILE A 125 -7.01 -4.04 -4.21
CA ILE A 125 -5.60 -3.83 -3.89
C ILE A 125 -4.76 -5.03 -4.32
N ALA A 126 -3.93 -4.84 -5.34
CA ALA A 126 -3.05 -5.84 -5.92
C ALA A 126 -1.66 -5.83 -5.26
N ILE A 127 -1.16 -7.03 -4.99
CA ILE A 127 0.19 -7.32 -4.53
C ILE A 127 0.87 -8.12 -5.65
N THR A 128 1.96 -7.58 -6.19
CA THR A 128 2.77 -8.20 -7.24
C THR A 128 4.10 -8.66 -6.67
N ILE A 129 4.74 -9.64 -7.32
CA ILE A 129 6.03 -10.21 -6.89
C ILE A 129 7.20 -9.23 -6.90
N GLY A 130 7.10 -8.08 -7.59
CA GLY A 130 8.18 -7.08 -7.67
C GLY A 130 8.92 -6.84 -6.35
N PRO A 131 10.19 -6.38 -6.40
CA PRO A 131 11.17 -6.56 -5.33
C PRO A 131 10.62 -6.15 -3.95
N MET A 132 10.46 -7.16 -3.08
CA MET A 132 9.87 -7.02 -1.77
C MET A 132 10.94 -7.18 -0.70
N THR A 133 11.05 -6.17 0.17
CA THR A 133 11.86 -6.31 1.38
C THR A 133 11.13 -7.16 2.41
N LEU A 134 11.84 -7.74 3.39
CA LEU A 134 11.20 -8.47 4.49
C LEU A 134 10.16 -7.61 5.25
N CYS A 135 10.43 -6.31 5.41
CA CYS A 135 9.47 -5.37 5.99
C CYS A 135 8.19 -5.25 5.15
N SER A 136 8.33 -5.18 3.82
CA SER A 136 7.20 -5.16 2.90
C SER A 136 6.41 -6.48 2.95
N ALA A 137 7.10 -7.62 3.05
CA ALA A 137 6.46 -8.93 3.20
C ALA A 137 5.63 -8.99 4.49
N HIS A 138 6.20 -8.65 5.64
CA HIS A 138 5.46 -8.62 6.91
C HIS A 138 4.30 -7.62 6.90
N PHE A 139 4.47 -6.47 6.24
CA PHE A 139 3.37 -5.52 6.08
C PHE A 139 2.19 -6.16 5.34
N TRP A 140 2.44 -6.78 4.18
CA TRP A 140 1.41 -7.43 3.38
C TRP A 140 0.80 -8.64 4.05
N GLU A 141 1.61 -9.47 4.71
CA GLU A 141 1.15 -10.60 5.51
C GLU A 141 0.14 -10.15 6.58
N GLY A 142 0.46 -9.07 7.32
CA GLY A 142 -0.46 -8.50 8.29
C GLY A 142 -1.77 -7.99 7.65
N ARG A 143 -1.72 -7.45 6.42
CA ARG A 143 -2.94 -7.04 5.68
C ARG A 143 -3.76 -8.24 5.22
N LEU A 144 -3.11 -9.29 4.74
CA LEU A 144 -3.74 -10.53 4.29
C LEU A 144 -4.42 -11.24 5.46
N LEU A 145 -3.71 -11.44 6.56
CA LEU A 145 -4.26 -12.02 7.79
C LEU A 145 -5.49 -11.25 8.28
N ALA A 146 -5.40 -9.92 8.36
CA ALA A 146 -6.53 -9.07 8.76
C ALA A 146 -7.68 -9.09 7.75
N SER A 147 -7.42 -9.37 6.48
CA SER A 147 -8.44 -9.47 5.44
C SER A 147 -9.17 -10.81 5.48
N PHE A 148 -8.47 -11.90 5.78
CA PHE A 148 -9.10 -13.23 5.97
C PHE A 148 -10.08 -13.29 7.16
N THR A 149 -9.96 -12.38 8.14
CA THR A 149 -10.90 -12.32 9.29
C THR A 149 -12.16 -11.49 9.00
N ARG A 150 -12.24 -10.86 7.83
CA ARG A 150 -13.32 -9.94 7.48
C ARG A 150 -14.31 -10.61 6.53
N PRO A 151 -15.62 -10.65 6.88
CA PRO A 151 -16.62 -11.29 6.04
C PRO A 151 -16.93 -10.50 4.76
N ASP A 152 -16.62 -9.19 4.73
CA ASP A 152 -16.82 -8.30 3.58
C ASP A 152 -15.61 -8.27 2.63
N VAL A 153 -14.55 -9.04 2.90
CA VAL A 153 -13.32 -9.03 2.12
C VAL A 153 -13.00 -10.42 1.61
N SER A 154 -12.71 -10.50 0.32
CA SER A 154 -12.30 -11.70 -0.38
C SER A 154 -10.86 -11.54 -0.88
N ILE A 155 -10.09 -12.61 -0.78
CA ILE A 155 -8.72 -12.67 -1.31
C ILE A 155 -8.71 -13.58 -2.53
N TYR A 156 -8.04 -13.13 -3.58
CA TYR A 156 -7.89 -13.88 -4.83
C TYR A 156 -6.43 -13.98 -5.21
N ARG A 157 -6.09 -15.03 -5.97
CA ARG A 157 -4.84 -15.11 -6.71
C ARG A 157 -5.12 -15.17 -8.20
N SER A 158 -4.17 -14.67 -8.97
CA SER A 158 -4.07 -14.91 -10.40
C SER A 158 -2.66 -15.37 -10.74
N ASP A 159 -2.55 -16.36 -11.61
CA ASP A 159 -1.29 -16.82 -12.22
C ASP A 159 -1.06 -16.18 -13.60
N GLY A 160 -1.85 -15.17 -13.95
CA GLY A 160 -1.87 -14.55 -15.28
C GLY A 160 -2.75 -15.27 -16.30
N ASN A 161 -3.41 -16.39 -15.94
CA ASN A 161 -4.35 -17.10 -16.81
C ASN A 161 -5.74 -17.23 -16.17
N SER A 162 -5.78 -17.51 -14.86
CA SER A 162 -6.99 -17.76 -14.10
C SER A 162 -7.06 -16.90 -12.85
N VAL A 163 -8.26 -16.67 -12.33
CA VAL A 163 -8.47 -15.98 -11.05
C VAL A 163 -9.17 -16.95 -10.11
N ILE A 164 -8.56 -17.22 -8.96
CA ILE A 164 -9.04 -18.19 -7.98
C ILE A 164 -9.22 -17.48 -6.63
N LYS A 165 -10.39 -17.64 -6.02
CA LYS A 165 -10.64 -17.16 -4.66
C LYS A 165 -9.91 -18.07 -3.67
N ILE A 166 -9.18 -17.46 -2.75
CA ILE A 166 -8.46 -18.15 -1.68
C ILE A 166 -9.39 -18.22 -0.45
N PRO A 167 -9.69 -19.42 0.07
CA PRO A 167 -10.72 -19.57 1.08
C PRO A 167 -10.27 -19.14 2.49
N ASN A 168 -9.00 -19.38 2.86
CA ASN A 168 -8.48 -19.06 4.18
C ASN A 168 -6.95 -18.94 4.18
N TRP A 169 -6.41 -18.40 5.28
CA TRP A 169 -4.97 -18.23 5.46
C TRP A 169 -4.19 -19.55 5.48
N LEU A 170 -4.75 -20.60 6.09
CA LEU A 170 -4.04 -21.88 6.26
C LEU A 170 -3.71 -22.53 4.91
N GLU A 171 -4.65 -22.49 3.97
CA GLU A 171 -4.44 -22.96 2.60
C GLU A 171 -3.49 -22.06 1.79
N PHE A 172 -3.34 -20.79 2.19
CA PHE A 172 -2.56 -19.81 1.46
C PHE A 172 -1.12 -19.65 1.95
N GLN A 173 -0.82 -20.05 3.18
CA GLN A 173 0.44 -19.75 3.85
C GLN A 173 1.68 -20.22 3.07
N MET A 174 1.60 -21.41 2.46
CA MET A 174 2.70 -21.94 1.64
C MET A 174 2.91 -21.12 0.37
N GLU A 175 1.82 -20.76 -0.32
CA GLU A 175 1.88 -19.94 -1.54
C GLU A 175 2.39 -18.53 -1.25
N TRP A 176 1.98 -17.94 -0.12
CA TRP A 176 2.52 -16.66 0.33
C TRP A 176 4.04 -16.74 0.58
N SER A 177 4.51 -17.82 1.21
CA SER A 177 5.94 -18.03 1.45
C SER A 177 6.72 -18.18 0.14
N GLU A 178 6.16 -18.92 -0.83
CA GLU A 178 6.73 -19.05 -2.17
C GLU A 178 6.74 -17.71 -2.92
N PHE A 179 5.68 -16.91 -2.79
CA PHE A 179 5.59 -15.58 -3.37
C PHE A 179 6.69 -14.65 -2.86
N ILE A 180 6.95 -14.67 -1.54
CA ILE A 180 8.06 -13.90 -0.93
C ILE A 180 9.41 -14.40 -1.45
N PHE A 181 9.62 -15.73 -1.48
CA PHE A 181 10.87 -16.32 -1.98
C PHE A 181 11.15 -15.93 -3.44
N LYS A 182 10.15 -16.00 -4.31
CA LYS A 182 10.27 -15.57 -5.70
C LYS A 182 10.63 -14.09 -5.81
N SER A 183 10.02 -13.25 -4.97
CA SER A 183 10.35 -11.84 -4.90
C SER A 183 11.80 -11.57 -4.48
N SER A 184 12.32 -12.32 -3.50
CA SER A 184 13.70 -12.16 -3.03
C SER A 184 14.74 -12.62 -4.04
N GLU A 185 14.40 -13.62 -4.86
CA GLU A 185 15.26 -14.14 -5.93
C GLU A 185 15.10 -13.40 -7.26
N ASP A 186 14.34 -12.30 -7.28
CA ASP A 186 14.02 -11.52 -8.50
C ASP A 186 13.47 -12.39 -9.65
N ILE A 187 12.71 -13.44 -9.29
CA ILE A 187 12.09 -14.34 -10.25
C ILE A 187 10.90 -13.61 -10.89
N ASN A 188 10.96 -13.47 -12.22
CA ASN A 188 9.85 -12.93 -12.98
C ASN A 188 8.68 -13.92 -12.98
N ASP A 189 7.63 -13.60 -12.25
CA ASP A 189 6.42 -14.41 -12.14
C ASP A 189 5.20 -13.47 -12.28
N PRO A 190 4.25 -13.78 -13.19
CA PRO A 190 3.08 -12.95 -13.45
C PRO A 190 2.04 -13.00 -12.34
N SER A 191 2.29 -13.76 -11.27
CA SER A 191 1.32 -13.99 -10.20
C SER A 191 0.99 -12.71 -9.44
N VAL A 192 -0.29 -12.58 -9.12
CA VAL A 192 -0.84 -11.43 -8.38
C VAL A 192 -1.78 -11.92 -7.32
N ILE A 193 -1.59 -11.40 -6.12
CA ILE A 193 -2.53 -11.56 -5.02
C ILE A 193 -3.39 -10.31 -4.97
N LEU A 194 -4.69 -10.49 -4.78
CA LEU A 194 -5.65 -9.42 -4.77
C LEU A 194 -6.46 -9.45 -3.48
N ILE A 195 -6.55 -8.30 -2.83
CA ILE A 195 -7.47 -8.07 -1.70
C ILE A 195 -8.60 -7.21 -2.23
N ALA A 196 -9.83 -7.71 -2.17
CA ALA A 196 -11.00 -7.04 -2.67
C ALA A 196 -12.11 -7.04 -1.63
N LYS A 197 -12.68 -5.86 -1.38
CA LYS A 197 -13.87 -5.74 -0.56
C LYS A 197 -15.10 -5.91 -1.45
N ASP A 198 -15.95 -6.87 -1.10
CA ASP A 198 -17.22 -7.12 -1.78
C ASP A 198 -18.05 -5.84 -1.77
N LYS A 199 -18.82 -5.61 -2.84
CA LYS A 199 -19.75 -4.47 -2.86
C LYS A 199 -20.82 -4.72 -1.80
N PRO A 200 -21.15 -3.70 -0.97
CA PRO A 200 -22.31 -3.78 -0.09
C PRO A 200 -23.61 -3.99 -0.88
#